data_AF-A0A975RRG3-F1
#
_entry.id   AF-A0A975RRG3-F1
#
_cell.length_a   1.000
_cell.length_b   1.000
_cell.length_c   1.000
_cell.angle_alpha   90.00
_cell.angle_beta   90.00
_cell.angle_gamma   90.00
#
_symmetry.space_group_name_H-M   'P 1'
#
loop_
_entity.id
_entity.type
_entity.pdbx_description
1 polymer ?
#
loop_
_entity_poly.entity_id
_entity_poly.type
_entity_poly.pdbx_seq_one_letter_code
_entity_poly.pdbx_strand_id
1 'polypeptide(L)'
;MFVVRLKRPNEDFDFKTFDSAKAALARFRAAQKLLIDGGLEGCALFEARAGDAESAVAMVNQGTAVLIDSNLGSGAPPQTSARTA
;
A
#
# COMPACT_ATOMS: atom_id res chain seq x y z
N MET A 1 1.87 0.58 12.41
CA MET A 1 2.86 0.47 11.32
C MET A 1 2.21 0.82 9.99
N PHE A 2 3.03 1.09 8.98
CA PHE A 2 2.61 1.36 7.62
C PHE A 2 3.32 0.38 6.68
N VAL A 3 2.65 -0.03 5.62
CA VAL A 3 3.19 -1.00 4.66
C VAL A 3 3.05 -0.43 3.26
N VAL A 4 4.15 -0.39 2.53
CA VAL A 4 4.16 -0.07 1.11
C VAL A 4 4.29 -1.38 0.34
N ARG A 5 3.29 -1.69 -0.47
CA ARG A 5 3.32 -2.81 -1.41
C ARG A 5 3.74 -2.30 -2.78
N LEU A 6 4.72 -2.93 -3.40
CA LEU A 6 5.21 -2.63 -4.75
C LEU A 6 5.03 -3.85 -5.63
N LYS A 7 4.61 -3.64 -6.88
CA LYS A 7 4.55 -4.68 -7.92
C LYS A 7 5.56 -4.31 -8.99
N ARG A 8 6.60 -5.12 -9.12
CA ARG A 8 7.61 -5.01 -10.19
C ARG A 8 7.18 -5.87 -11.38
N PRO A 9 7.53 -5.47 -12.62
CA PRO A 9 7.22 -6.26 -13.80
C PRO A 9 7.90 -7.62 -13.72
N ASN A 10 7.13 -8.69 -13.93
CA ASN A 10 7.59 -10.08 -13.86
C ASN A 10 8.13 -10.55 -12.48
N GLU A 11 7.94 -9.77 -11.41
CA GLU A 11 8.31 -10.15 -10.04
C GLU A 11 7.08 -10.19 -9.13
N ASP A 12 7.19 -10.88 -8.00
CA ASP A 12 6.17 -10.90 -6.96
C ASP A 12 6.02 -9.54 -6.25
N PHE A 13 4.99 -9.44 -5.40
CA PHE A 13 4.78 -8.25 -4.59
C PHE A 13 5.90 -8.09 -3.56
N ASP A 14 6.51 -6.92 -3.55
CA ASP A 14 7.50 -6.50 -2.57
C ASP A 14 6.81 -5.68 -1.47
N PHE A 15 7.06 -6.01 -0.21
CA PHE A 15 6.45 -5.35 0.93
C PHE A 15 7.51 -4.69 1.79
N LYS A 16 7.30 -3.41 2.10
CA LYS A 16 8.20 -2.65 2.96
C LYS A 16 7.42 -2.00 4.09
N THR A 17 7.81 -2.30 5.33
CA THR A 17 7.16 -1.79 6.53
C THR A 17 7.88 -0.56 7.07
N PHE A 18 7.11 0.29 7.76
CA PHE A 18 7.59 1.53 8.35
C PHE A 18 6.86 1.81 9.66
N ASP A 19 7.59 2.28 10.66
CA ASP A 19 7.01 2.75 11.92
C ASP A 19 6.41 4.16 11.81
N SER A 20 6.79 4.91 10.77
CA SER A 20 6.35 6.28 10.55
C SER A 20 5.57 6.45 9.24
N ALA A 21 4.42 7.12 9.34
CA ALA A 21 3.60 7.51 8.19
C ALA A 21 4.39 8.35 7.18
N LYS A 22 5.24 9.27 7.68
CA LYS A 22 6.05 10.16 6.83
C LYS A 22 7.05 9.36 5.99
N ALA A 23 7.70 8.36 6.59
CA ALA A 23 8.65 7.51 5.88
C ALA A 23 7.96 6.63 4.84
N ALA A 24 6.82 6.04 5.20
CA ALA A 24 6.01 5.24 4.28
C ALA A 24 5.52 6.05 3.08
N LEU A 25 5.01 7.26 3.33
CA LEU A 25 4.51 8.16 2.29
C LEU A 25 5.62 8.65 1.36
N ALA A 26 6.81 8.94 1.91
CA ALA A 26 7.97 9.27 1.10
C ALA A 26 8.38 8.11 0.17
N ARG A 27 8.36 6.87 0.68
CA ARG A 27 8.66 5.68 -0.14
C ARG A 27 7.59 5.44 -1.20
N PHE A 28 6.32 5.60 -0.85
CA PHE A 28 5.19 5.48 -1.78
C PHE A 28 5.29 6.49 -2.91
N ARG A 29 5.55 7.77 -2.62
CA ARG A 29 5.78 8.80 -3.66
C ARG A 29 6.99 8.51 -4.54
N ALA A 30 8.07 7.96 -3.95
CA ALA A 30 9.22 7.52 -4.74
C ALA A 30 8.86 6.35 -5.67
N ALA A 31 8.02 5.42 -5.22
CA ALA A 31 7.50 4.35 -6.06
C ALA A 31 6.57 4.86 -7.17
N GLN A 32 5.74 5.87 -6.90
CA GLN A 32 4.92 6.51 -7.94
C GLN A 32 5.75 7.13 -9.07
N LYS A 33 6.95 7.65 -8.78
CA LYS A 33 7.87 8.11 -9.83
C LYS A 33 8.39 6.94 -10.66
N LEU A 34 8.75 5.84 -10.02
CA LEU A 34 9.22 4.63 -10.71
C LEU A 34 8.12 3.98 -11.56
N LEU A 35 6.83 4.18 -11.25
CA LEU A 35 5.72 3.78 -12.12
C LEU A 35 5.75 4.55 -13.45
N ILE A 36 6.04 5.85 -13.41
CA ILE A 36 6.15 6.70 -14.61
C ILE A 36 7.36 6.26 -15.45
N ASP A 37 8.46 5.91 -14.79
CA ASP A 37 9.70 5.46 -15.46
C ASP A 37 9.63 3.99 -15.93
N GLY A 38 8.51 3.29 -15.71
CA GLY A 38 8.30 1.88 -16.12
C GLY A 38 9.03 0.84 -15.25
N GLY A 39 9.63 1.24 -14.13
CA GLY A 39 10.31 0.35 -13.19
C GLY A 39 9.37 -0.39 -12.23
N LEU A 40 8.11 -0.01 -12.18
CA LEU A 40 7.05 -0.66 -11.41
C LEU A 40 5.79 -0.79 -12.26
N GLU A 41 4.97 -1.78 -11.96
CA GLU A 41 3.61 -1.93 -12.50
C GLU A 41 2.55 -1.42 -11.53
N GLY A 42 2.83 -1.45 -10.23
CA GLY A 42 1.92 -0.91 -9.23
C GLY A 42 2.57 -0.57 -7.90
N CYS A 43 1.93 0.32 -7.15
CA CYS A 43 2.24 0.54 -5.74
C CYS A 43 0.97 0.85 -4.93
N ALA A 44 0.98 0.46 -3.67
CA ALA A 44 -0.09 0.75 -2.70
C ALA A 44 0.50 1.03 -1.31
N LEU A 45 -0.16 1.90 -0.56
CA LEU A 45 0.18 2.27 0.81
C LEU A 45 -0.96 1.84 1.74
N PHE A 46 -0.60 1.11 2.79
CA PHE A 46 -1.53 0.60 3.79
C PHE A 46 -1.14 1.08 5.19
N GLU A 47 -2.13 1.31 6.03
CA GLU A 47 -1.96 1.39 7.48
C GLU A 47 -2.28 0.03 8.10
N ALA A 48 -1.29 -0.56 8.76
CA ALA A 48 -1.43 -1.81 9.48
C ALA A 48 -1.17 -1.54 10.97
N ARG A 49 -2.19 -1.72 11.81
CA ARG A 49 -2.09 -1.51 13.27
C ARG A 49 -1.44 -2.70 13.98
N ALA A 50 -0.38 -3.24 13.38
CA ALA A 50 0.43 -4.31 13.92
C ALA A 50 1.57 -3.76 14.79
N GLY A 51 1.99 -4.56 15.77
CA GLY A 51 3.15 -4.28 16.64
C GLY A 51 4.50 -4.67 16.03
N ASP A 52 4.50 -5.45 14.96
CA ASP A 52 5.69 -5.95 14.28
C ASP A 52 5.48 -5.99 12.75
N ALA A 53 6.59 -6.07 12.02
CA ALA A 53 6.59 -6.01 10.56
C ALA A 53 5.93 -7.22 9.90
N GLU A 54 6.05 -8.41 10.48
CA GLU A 54 5.56 -9.65 9.91
C GLU A 54 4.02 -9.67 9.96
N SER A 55 3.46 -9.32 11.12
CA SER A 55 2.04 -9.09 11.33
C SER A 55 1.51 -7.98 10.42
N ALA A 56 2.26 -6.89 10.23
CA ALA A 56 1.84 -5.80 9.35
C ALA A 56 1.65 -6.25 7.90
N VAL A 57 2.60 -7.05 7.37
CA VAL A 57 2.52 -7.61 6.03
C VAL A 57 1.42 -8.66 5.94
N ALA A 58 1.26 -9.50 6.95
CA ALA A 58 0.18 -10.48 7.01
C ALA A 58 -1.20 -9.80 6.93
N MET A 59 -1.40 -8.68 7.64
CA MET A 59 -2.64 -7.89 7.55
C MET A 59 -2.92 -7.37 6.15
N VAL A 60 -1.89 -6.94 5.42
CA VAL A 60 -2.04 -6.50 4.01
C VAL A 60 -2.42 -7.68 3.12
N ASN A 61 -1.77 -8.83 3.28
CA ASN A 61 -2.07 -10.03 2.49
C ASN A 61 -3.46 -10.60 2.78
N GLN A 62 -3.92 -10.51 4.03
CA GLN A 62 -5.25 -10.94 4.44
C GLN A 62 -6.36 -9.93 4.11
N GLY A 63 -6.00 -8.72 3.62
CA GLY A 63 -6.97 -7.66 3.32
C GLY A 63 -7.57 -6.99 4.56
N THR A 64 -6.93 -7.12 5.73
CA THR A 64 -7.37 -6.52 6.99
C THR A 64 -6.68 -5.18 7.30
N ALA A 65 -5.63 -4.83 6.54
CA ALA A 65 -5.00 -3.52 6.60
C ALA A 65 -5.85 -2.44 5.91
N VAL A 66 -5.80 -1.20 6.41
CA VAL A 66 -6.52 -0.07 5.82
C VAL A 66 -5.72 0.43 4.60
N LEU A 67 -6.33 0.39 3.42
CA LEU A 67 -5.75 0.99 2.22
C LEU A 67 -5.82 2.52 2.34
N ILE A 68 -4.68 3.19 2.27
CA ILE A 68 -4.59 4.65 2.25
C ILE A 68 -4.62 5.16 0.81
N ASP A 69 -3.78 4.60 -0.06
CA ASP A 69 -3.60 5.07 -1.44
C ASP A 69 -3.06 3.93 -2.33
N SER A 70 -3.44 3.89 -3.60
CA SER A 70 -2.92 2.93 -4.58
C SER A 70 -2.96 3.47 -5.99
N ASN A 71 -1.91 3.16 -6.77
CA ASN A 71 -1.85 3.44 -8.21
C ASN A 71 -2.07 2.18 -9.08
N LEU A 72 -2.37 1.04 -8.45
CA LEU A 72 -2.92 -0.10 -9.20
C LEU A 72 -4.32 0.35 -9.64
N GLY A 73 -4.47 0.63 -10.94
CA GLY A 73 -5.66 1.22 -11.53
C GLY A 73 -6.93 0.69 -10.89
N SER A 74 -7.71 1.62 -10.32
CA SER A 74 -9.06 1.38 -9.83
C SER A 74 -9.93 0.82 -10.95
N GLY A 75 -10.03 -0.50 -11.04
CA GLY A 75 -11.35 -1.10 -11.04
C GLY A 75 -11.87 -0.96 -9.60
N ALA A 76 -12.55 0.15 -9.28
CA ALA A 76 -13.10 0.42 -7.93
C ALA A 76 -14.07 -0.72 -7.46
N PRO A 77 -14.57 -0.80 -6.18
CA PRO A 77 -14.54 0.15 -5.03
C PRO A 77 -14.33 -0.59 -3.64
N PRO A 78 -14.62 -0.08 -2.40
CA PRO A 78 -15.81 0.67 -1.93
C PRO A 78 -15.49 2.01 -1.25
N GLN A 79 -16.20 3.07 -1.63
CA GLN A 79 -16.45 4.17 -0.70
C GLN A 79 -17.42 3.64 0.38
N THR A 80 -16.91 3.27 1.55
CA THR A 80 -17.77 3.03 2.71
C THR A 80 -18.20 4.36 3.32
N SER A 81 -19.50 4.42 3.65
CA SER A 81 -20.20 5.39 4.50
C SER A 81 -20.65 6.70 3.86
N ALA A 82 -21.69 6.62 3.04
CA ALA A 82 -22.76 7.61 3.13
C ALA A 82 -23.66 7.25 4.32
N ARG A 83 -23.46 7.96 5.44
CA ARG A 83 -24.43 8.14 6.52
C ARG A 83 -25.76 8.57 5.89
N THR A 84 -26.84 7.79 6.06
CA THR A 84 -28.20 8.30 5.83
C THR A 84 -28.92 8.30 7.17
N ALA A 85 -29.44 9.49 7.49
CA ALA A 85 -30.24 9.83 8.65
C ALA A 85 -31.63 9.19 8.59
#